data_AF-A0A2E0VKP2-F1
#
_entry.id   AF-A0A2E0VKP2-F1
#
_cell.length_a   1.000
_cell.length_b   1.000
_cell.length_c   1.000
_cell.angle_alpha   90.00
_cell.angle_beta   90.00
_cell.angle_gamma   90.00
#
_symmetry.space_group_name_H-M   'P 1'
#
loop_
_entity.id
_entity.type
_entity.pdbx_description
1 polymer ?
#
loop_
_entity_poly.entity_id
_entity_poly.type
_entity_poly.pdbx_seq_one_letter_code
_entity_poly.pdbx_strand_id
1 'polypeptide(L)'
;MSHALKKRARIIAYAMMAFFSLATVQMPAHAALLSTDALVSKAELQDQRDALTQQLLRDDVKKELLSLGVDPADVETRINSMTASEISQVQGHLANLPAGGSALGTVALVLVILILLEIAGVIDIFPKL
;
A
#
# COMPACT_ATOMS: atom_id res chain seq x y z
N MET A 1 -17.03 -69.17 -35.90
CA MET A 1 -17.32 -67.75 -36.22
C MET A 1 -17.70 -66.88 -35.00
N SER A 2 -18.14 -67.42 -33.86
CA SER A 2 -18.59 -66.65 -32.66
C SER A 2 -17.49 -65.88 -31.91
N HIS A 3 -16.25 -66.38 -31.89
CA HIS A 3 -15.15 -65.75 -31.14
C HIS A 3 -14.69 -64.39 -31.71
N ALA A 4 -14.78 -64.19 -33.03
CA ALA A 4 -14.37 -62.95 -33.67
C ALA A 4 -15.32 -61.78 -33.36
N LEU A 5 -16.63 -62.02 -33.26
CA LEU A 5 -17.61 -61.01 -32.87
C LEU A 5 -17.43 -60.58 -31.41
N LYS A 6 -17.24 -61.54 -30.50
CA LYS A 6 -17.03 -61.26 -29.06
C LYS A 6 -15.74 -60.47 -28.81
N LYS A 7 -14.69 -60.72 -29.60
CA LYS A 7 -13.42 -59.98 -29.51
C LYS A 7 -13.58 -58.52 -29.97
N ARG A 8 -14.31 -58.29 -31.07
CA ARG A 8 -14.61 -56.93 -31.57
C ARG A 8 -15.48 -56.15 -30.59
N ALA A 9 -16.50 -56.78 -30.01
CA ALA A 9 -17.37 -56.15 -29.01
C ALA A 9 -16.61 -55.75 -27.73
N ARG A 10 -15.65 -56.56 -27.26
CA ARG A 10 -14.78 -56.19 -26.13
C ARG A 10 -13.88 -55.00 -26.45
N ILE A 11 -13.30 -54.95 -27.65
CA ILE A 11 -12.45 -53.83 -28.07
C ILE A 11 -13.26 -52.53 -28.11
N ILE A 12 -14.49 -52.56 -28.62
CA ILE A 12 -15.39 -51.40 -28.64
C ILE A 12 -15.76 -50.98 -27.21
N ALA A 13 -16.07 -51.93 -26.33
CA ALA A 13 -16.39 -51.63 -24.93
C ALA A 13 -15.21 -50.96 -24.19
N TYR A 14 -13.98 -51.45 -24.40
CA TYR A 14 -12.78 -50.82 -23.82
C TYR A 14 -12.53 -49.42 -24.40
N ALA A 15 -12.77 -49.22 -25.70
CA ALA A 15 -12.63 -47.90 -26.32
C ALA A 15 -13.64 -46.88 -25.77
N MET A 16 -14.90 -47.30 -25.56
CA MET A 16 -15.93 -46.44 -24.97
C MET A 16 -15.61 -46.10 -23.50
N MET A 17 -15.11 -47.06 -22.73
CA MET A 17 -14.74 -46.84 -21.32
C MET A 17 -13.53 -45.90 -21.19
N ALA A 18 -12.54 -46.03 -22.07
CA ALA A 18 -11.41 -45.12 -22.15
C ALA A 18 -11.85 -43.71 -22.53
N PHE A 19 -12.75 -43.56 -23.50
CA PHE A 19 -13.28 -42.25 -23.90
C PHE A 19 -14.05 -41.57 -22.76
N PHE A 20 -14.85 -42.33 -22.01
CA PHE A 20 -15.59 -41.80 -20.86
C PHE A 20 -14.67 -41.36 -19.71
N SER A 21 -13.58 -42.10 -19.47
CA SER A 21 -12.58 -41.71 -18.47
C SER A 21 -11.82 -40.43 -18.81
N LEU A 22 -11.67 -40.12 -20.11
CA LEU A 22 -11.04 -38.89 -20.56
C LEU A 22 -12.00 -37.69 -20.50
N ALA A 23 -13.30 -37.93 -20.65
CA ALA A 23 -14.33 -36.89 -20.56
C ALA A 23 -14.57 -36.37 -19.13
N THR A 24 -14.11 -37.09 -18.10
CA THR A 24 -14.21 -36.65 -16.69
C THR A 24 -13.05 -35.78 -16.21
N VAL A 25 -12.14 -35.37 -17.10
CA VAL A 25 -11.14 -34.34 -16.77
C VAL A 25 -11.91 -33.04 -16.54
N GLN A 26 -12.24 -32.78 -15.29
CA GLN A 26 -12.84 -31.53 -14.88
C GLN A 26 -11.79 -30.44 -15.10
N MET A 27 -11.92 -29.69 -16.20
CA MET A 27 -11.17 -28.46 -16.37
C MET A 27 -11.48 -27.59 -15.15
N PRO A 28 -10.46 -27.08 -14.42
CA PRO A 28 -10.71 -26.11 -13.38
C PRO A 28 -11.33 -24.89 -14.07
N ALA A 29 -12.63 -24.69 -13.85
CA ALA A 29 -13.29 -23.44 -14.18
C ALA A 29 -12.53 -22.36 -13.41
N HIS A 30 -11.72 -21.58 -14.13
CA HIS A 30 -11.12 -20.37 -13.58
C HIS A 30 -12.27 -19.41 -13.37
N ALA A 31 -12.92 -19.52 -12.22
CA ALA A 31 -13.70 -18.44 -11.67
C ALA A 31 -12.75 -17.26 -11.64
N ALA A 32 -13.01 -16.26 -12.49
CA ALA A 32 -12.41 -14.96 -12.31
C ALA A 32 -12.87 -14.50 -10.93
N LEU A 33 -12.04 -14.77 -9.92
CA LEU A 33 -12.09 -14.07 -8.66
C LEU A 33 -12.01 -12.62 -9.09
N LEU A 34 -13.11 -11.87 -9.01
CA LEU A 34 -12.99 -10.43 -8.86
C LEU A 34 -12.16 -10.28 -7.59
N SER A 35 -10.87 -10.13 -7.81
CA SER A 35 -9.86 -10.48 -6.85
C SER A 35 -10.05 -9.55 -5.65
N THR A 36 -10.15 -10.16 -4.48
CA THR A 36 -9.98 -9.43 -3.22
C THR A 36 -8.74 -8.53 -3.31
N ASP A 37 -7.70 -8.93 -4.06
CA ASP A 37 -6.53 -8.10 -4.40
C ASP A 37 -6.89 -6.76 -5.05
N ALA A 38 -7.83 -6.68 -5.98
CA ALA A 38 -8.24 -5.40 -6.57
C ALA A 38 -8.98 -4.50 -5.57
N LEU A 39 -9.73 -5.10 -4.63
CA LEU A 39 -10.37 -4.37 -3.54
C LEU A 39 -9.35 -3.92 -2.48
N VAL A 40 -8.39 -4.77 -2.15
CA VAL A 40 -7.28 -4.49 -1.21
C VAL A 40 -6.40 -3.40 -1.78
N SER A 41 -5.96 -3.49 -3.03
CA SER A 41 -5.17 -2.43 -3.66
C SER A 41 -5.93 -1.10 -3.73
N LYS A 42 -7.25 -1.13 -3.95
CA LYS A 42 -8.05 0.11 -3.91
C LYS A 42 -8.15 0.69 -2.49
N ALA A 43 -8.28 -0.16 -1.47
CA ALA A 43 -8.28 0.26 -0.07
C ALA A 43 -6.92 0.84 0.35
N GLU A 44 -5.82 0.18 0.00
CA GLU A 44 -4.46 0.66 0.26
C GLU A 44 -4.19 2.02 -0.38
N LEU A 45 -4.68 2.24 -1.61
CA LEU A 45 -4.58 3.54 -2.27
C LEU A 45 -5.41 4.62 -1.58
N GLN A 46 -6.56 4.26 -1.02
CA GLN A 46 -7.37 5.20 -0.23
C GLN A 46 -6.66 5.55 1.07
N ASP A 47 -6.12 4.57 1.79
CA ASP A 47 -5.35 4.79 3.02
C ASP A 47 -4.12 5.68 2.76
N GLN A 48 -3.43 5.48 1.64
CA GLN A 48 -2.31 6.33 1.22
C GLN A 48 -2.74 7.78 0.92
N ARG A 49 -3.91 7.99 0.33
CA ARG A 49 -4.48 9.34 0.14
C ARG A 49 -4.81 9.98 1.48
N ASP A 50 -5.48 9.26 2.35
CA ASP A 50 -5.92 9.77 3.64
C ASP A 50 -4.72 10.15 4.52
N ALA A 51 -3.66 9.33 4.53
CA ALA A 51 -2.41 9.62 5.20
C ALA A 51 -1.73 10.90 4.65
N LEU A 52 -1.67 11.05 3.33
CA LEU A 52 -1.11 12.24 2.68
C LEU A 52 -1.91 13.50 3.00
N THR A 53 -3.24 13.42 2.93
CA THR A 53 -4.16 14.49 3.31
C THR A 53 -3.97 14.88 4.77
N GLN A 54 -3.88 13.91 5.69
CA GLN A 54 -3.63 14.19 7.11
C GLN A 54 -2.30 14.92 7.33
N GLN A 55 -1.24 14.56 6.62
CA GLN A 55 0.06 15.22 6.74
C GLN A 55 0.04 16.67 6.24
N LEU A 56 -0.60 16.93 5.10
CA LEU A 56 -0.65 18.26 4.49
C LEU A 56 -1.68 19.18 5.15
N LEU A 57 -2.73 18.60 5.76
CA LEU A 57 -3.77 19.33 6.49
C LEU A 57 -3.46 19.52 7.98
N ARG A 58 -2.22 19.26 8.44
CA ARG A 58 -1.78 19.65 9.79
C ARG A 58 -1.82 21.17 9.94
N ASP A 59 -2.13 21.67 11.14
CA ASP A 59 -2.35 23.11 11.37
C ASP A 59 -1.13 23.98 11.07
N ASP A 60 0.08 23.45 11.27
CA ASP A 60 1.34 24.12 10.92
C ASP A 60 1.55 24.18 9.40
N VAL A 61 1.31 23.07 8.70
CA VAL A 61 1.45 23.00 7.23
C VAL A 61 0.38 23.85 6.54
N LYS A 62 -0.87 23.84 7.02
CA LYS A 62 -1.95 24.69 6.51
C LYS A 62 -1.62 26.18 6.60
N LYS A 63 -1.09 26.62 7.74
CA LYS A 63 -0.68 28.03 7.93
C LYS A 63 0.40 28.43 6.95
N GLU A 64 1.34 27.54 6.68
CA GLU A 64 2.40 27.78 5.70
C GLU A 64 1.88 27.75 4.26
N LEU A 65 0.98 26.83 3.91
CA LEU A 65 0.32 26.83 2.60
C LEU A 65 -0.45 28.12 2.37
N LEU A 66 -1.18 28.60 3.38
CA LEU A 66 -1.87 29.88 3.34
C LEU A 66 -0.89 31.07 3.24
N SER A 67 0.27 31.01 3.90
CA SER A 67 1.30 32.06 3.81
C SER A 67 1.88 32.15 2.39
N LEU A 68 1.92 31.02 1.67
CA LEU A 68 2.30 30.91 0.27
C LEU A 68 1.14 31.23 -0.71
N GLY A 69 -0.06 31.55 -0.20
CA GLY A 69 -1.23 31.88 -1.01
C GLY A 69 -1.99 30.67 -1.57
N VAL A 70 -1.77 29.48 -1.03
CA VAL A 70 -2.44 28.23 -1.42
C VAL A 70 -3.59 27.94 -0.46
N ASP A 71 -4.80 27.75 -1.00
CA ASP A 71 -5.96 27.33 -0.21
C ASP A 71 -5.85 25.83 0.14
N PRO A 72 -5.97 25.43 1.42
CA PRO A 72 -6.05 24.03 1.83
C PRO A 72 -7.11 23.20 1.09
N ALA A 73 -8.23 23.81 0.67
CA ALA A 73 -9.29 23.13 -0.08
C ALA A 73 -8.83 22.72 -1.49
N ASP A 74 -7.99 23.54 -2.13
CA ASP A 74 -7.40 23.24 -3.44
C ASP A 74 -6.42 22.08 -3.35
N VAL A 75 -5.69 21.97 -2.24
CA VAL A 75 -4.75 20.87 -1.98
C VAL A 75 -5.48 19.54 -1.87
N GLU A 76 -6.59 19.49 -1.13
CA GLU A 76 -7.42 18.29 -1.01
C GLU A 76 -7.97 17.84 -2.37
N THR A 77 -8.47 18.79 -3.16
CA THR A 77 -8.95 18.54 -4.53
C THR A 77 -7.84 17.93 -5.40
N ARG A 78 -6.60 18.44 -5.26
CA ARG A 78 -5.46 17.94 -6.01
C ARG A 78 -5.06 16.52 -5.61
N ILE A 79 -4.99 16.22 -4.31
CA ILE A 79 -4.69 14.86 -3.81
C ILE A 79 -5.72 13.85 -4.33
N ASN A 80 -7.00 14.23 -4.35
CA ASN A 80 -8.07 13.39 -4.88
C ASN A 80 -7.94 13.11 -6.39
N SER A 81 -7.37 14.05 -7.15
CA SER A 81 -7.12 13.89 -8.59
C SER A 81 -5.87 13.08 -8.93
N MET A 82 -4.98 12.82 -7.95
CA MET A 82 -3.70 12.15 -8.19
C MET A 82 -3.86 10.64 -8.37
N THR A 83 -3.01 10.08 -9.23
CA THR A 83 -2.86 8.65 -9.43
C THR A 83 -2.05 8.00 -8.31
N ALA A 84 -2.14 6.67 -8.22
CA ALA A 84 -1.40 5.86 -7.25
C ALA A 84 0.12 6.14 -7.23
N SER A 85 0.73 6.19 -8.42
CA SER A 85 2.16 6.45 -8.57
C SER A 85 2.57 7.84 -8.09
N GLU A 86 1.72 8.85 -8.36
CA GLU A 86 2.00 10.23 -7.95
C GLU A 86 1.90 10.38 -6.43
N ILE A 87 0.91 9.74 -5.79
CA ILE A 87 0.78 9.73 -4.33
C ILE A 87 1.99 9.09 -3.67
N SER A 88 2.42 7.93 -4.19
CA SER A 88 3.62 7.24 -3.69
C SER A 88 4.88 8.09 -3.85
N GLN A 89 5.02 8.80 -4.98
CA GLN A 89 6.15 9.69 -5.22
C GLN A 89 6.15 10.86 -4.23
N VAL A 90 5.01 11.51 -4.02
CA VAL A 90 4.88 12.64 -3.08
C VAL A 90 5.14 12.22 -1.64
N GLN A 91 4.57 11.09 -1.20
CA GLN A 91 4.88 10.52 0.12
C GLN A 91 6.38 10.20 0.27
N GLY A 92 7.00 9.63 -0.77
CA GLY A 92 8.44 9.36 -0.77
C GLY A 92 9.26 10.63 -0.59
N HIS A 93 8.85 11.75 -1.20
CA HIS A 93 9.51 13.04 -0.97
C HIS A 93 9.26 13.56 0.45
N LEU A 94 8.02 13.55 0.94
CA LEU A 94 7.65 13.98 2.30
C LEU A 94 8.35 13.19 3.40
N ALA A 95 8.55 11.88 3.21
CA ALA A 95 9.28 11.03 4.15
C ALA A 95 10.79 11.37 4.23
N ASN A 96 11.35 11.93 3.15
CA ASN A 96 12.74 12.38 3.11
C ASN A 96 12.92 13.82 3.62
N LEU A 97 11.83 14.57 3.80
CA LEU A 97 11.87 15.87 4.44
C LEU A 97 11.96 15.67 5.97
N PRO A 98 12.83 16.42 6.69
CA PRO A 98 12.89 16.33 8.14
C PRO A 98 11.51 16.62 8.76
N ALA A 99 10.93 15.64 9.45
CA ALA A 99 9.60 15.74 10.08
C ALA A 99 9.50 16.83 11.17
N GLY A 100 10.62 17.48 11.53
CA GLY A 100 10.65 18.68 12.36
C GLY A 100 10.40 19.91 11.51
N GLY A 101 9.11 20.24 11.32
CA GLY A 101 8.58 21.31 10.45
C GLY A 101 9.01 22.76 10.76
N SER A 102 10.12 22.96 11.46
CA SER A 102 10.85 24.23 11.49
C SER A 102 12.23 23.99 12.09
N ALA A 103 13.23 24.77 11.67
CA ALA A 103 14.52 24.81 12.37
C ALA A 103 14.32 25.02 13.88
N LEU A 104 13.29 25.80 14.27
CA LEU A 104 12.88 26.01 15.65
C LEU A 104 12.48 24.71 16.37
N GLY A 105 11.68 23.84 15.76
CA GLY A 105 11.27 22.56 16.35
C GLY A 105 12.45 21.61 16.56
N THR A 106 13.33 21.50 15.56
CA THR A 106 14.54 20.69 15.64
C THR A 106 15.52 21.24 16.69
N VAL A 107 15.72 22.55 16.73
CA VAL A 107 16.56 23.21 17.75
C VAL A 107 15.98 23.01 19.15
N ALA A 108 14.66 23.14 19.32
CA ALA A 108 14.00 22.89 20.60
C ALA A 108 14.14 21.42 21.05
N LEU A 109 14.00 20.45 20.14
CA LEU A 109 14.20 19.04 20.43
C LEU A 109 15.63 18.75 20.87
N VAL A 110 16.61 19.27 20.12
CA VAL A 110 18.03 19.15 20.49
C VAL A 110 18.28 19.77 21.85
N LEU A 111 17.74 20.97 22.12
CA LEU A 111 17.85 21.63 23.42
C LEU A 111 17.30 20.76 24.56
N VAL A 112 16.13 20.15 24.39
CA VAL A 112 15.53 19.24 25.37
C VAL A 112 16.43 18.03 25.63
N ILE A 113 16.95 17.40 24.57
CA ILE A 113 17.88 16.27 24.70
C ILE A 113 19.15 16.69 25.47
N LEU A 114 19.72 17.85 25.14
CA LEU A 114 20.91 18.37 25.84
C LEU A 114 20.61 18.62 27.32
N ILE A 115 19.47 19.22 27.66
CA ILE A 115 19.08 19.43 29.06
C ILE A 115 18.96 18.08 29.80
N LEU A 116 18.34 17.07 29.18
CA LEU A 116 18.20 15.75 29.79
C LEU A 116 19.55 15.06 30.02
N LEU A 117 20.45 15.15 29.05
CA LEU A 117 21.81 14.58 29.15
C LEU A 117 22.65 15.27 30.23
N GLU A 118 22.42 16.57 30.44
CA GLU A 118 23.09 17.35 31.49
C GLU A 118 22.59 16.98 32.89
N ILE A 119 21.27 16.87 33.07
CA ILE A 119 20.67 16.41 34.34
C ILE A 119 21.11 14.97 34.67
N ALA A 120 21.32 14.14 33.66
CA ALA A 120 21.85 12.79 33.80
C ALA A 120 23.37 12.75 34.12
N GLY A 121 24.07 13.89 34.03
CA GLY A 121 25.51 13.99 34.29
C GLY A 121 26.40 13.42 33.18
N VAL A 122 25.87 13.25 31.97
CA VAL A 122 26.63 12.73 30.82
C VAL A 122 27.42 13.85 30.13
N ILE A 123 26.89 15.07 30.15
CA ILE A 123 27.49 16.25 29.54
C ILE A 123 27.47 17.44 30.51
N ASP A 124 28.38 18.39 30.30
CA ASP A 124 28.47 19.67 31.01
C ASP A 124 28.53 20.78 29.95
N ILE A 125 27.37 21.09 29.36
CA ILE A 125 27.23 22.08 28.28
C ILE A 125 26.58 23.37 28.78
N PHE A 126 25.80 23.34 29.87
CA PHE A 126 25.18 24.48 30.52
C PHE A 126 25.75 24.73 31.93
N PRO A 127 27.01 25.21 32.05
CA PRO A 127 27.72 25.33 33.33
C PRO A 127 27.12 26.32 34.35
N LYS A 128 25.97 26.95 34.06
CA LYS A 128 25.34 28.00 34.89
C LYS A 128 23.80 28.04 34.84
N LEU A 129 23.12 26.92 34.61
CA LEU A 129 21.68 26.81 34.93
C LEU A 129 21.48 26.46 36.42
#